data_AF-A0A658NWG2-F1
#
_entry.id   AF-A0A658NWG2-F1
#
_cell.length_a   1.000
_cell.length_b   1.000
_cell.length_c   1.000
_cell.angle_alpha   90.00
_cell.angle_beta   90.00
_cell.angle_gamma   90.00
#
_symmetry.space_group_name_H-M   'P 1'
#
loop_
_entity.id
_entity.type
_entity.pdbx_description
1 polymer ?
#
loop_
_entity_poly.entity_id
_entity_poly.type
_entity_poly.pdbx_seq_one_letter_code
_entity_poly.pdbx_strand_id
1 'polypeptide(L)' 'MDYIQALEDALSIEAKKNMLPLLPGDVLETSADTKALYKVIGFKPETTIKYRVKNFVDWYRDFYKI' A
#
# COMPACT_ATOMS: atom_id res chain seq x y z
N MET A 1 -5.89 5.51 6.13
CA MET A 1 -6.40 4.17 6.50
C MET A 1 -6.53 3.23 5.30
N ASP A 2 -6.44 3.74 4.08
CA ASP A 2 -6.70 3.01 2.83
C ASP A 2 -5.87 1.74 2.65
N TYR A 3 -4.62 1.72 3.13
CA TYR A 3 -3.77 0.52 3.10
C TYR A 3 -4.28 -0.59 4.03
N ILE A 4 -4.69 -0.24 5.26
CA ILE A 4 -5.24 -1.23 6.20
C ILE A 4 -6.58 -1.74 5.66
N GLN A 5 -7.45 -0.87 5.17
CA GLN A 5 -8.71 -1.28 4.56
C GLN A 5 -8.48 -2.19 3.34
N ALA A 6 -7.49 -1.90 2.50
CA ALA A 6 -7.17 -2.75 1.36
C ALA A 6 -6.67 -4.15 1.79
N LEU A 7 -5.97 -4.25 2.93
CA LEU A 7 -5.59 -5.54 3.51
C LEU A 7 -6.80 -6.27 4.10
N GLU A 8 -7.68 -5.56 4.81
CA GLU A 8 -8.92 -6.12 5.37
C GLU A 8 -9.82 -6.67 4.25
N ASP A 9 -9.99 -5.92 3.16
CA ASP A 9 -10.72 -6.35 1.96
C ASP A 9 -10.06 -7.59 1.32
N ALA A 10 -8.73 -7.60 1.16
CA ALA A 10 -8.00 -8.70 0.52
C ALA A 10 -7.98 -9.98 1.36
N LEU A 11 -7.98 -9.86 2.68
CA LEU A 11 -7.97 -10.98 3.63
C LEU A 11 -9.38 -11.41 4.06
N SER A 12 -10.39 -10.57 3.82
CA SER A 12 -11.75 -10.71 4.37
C SER A 12 -11.75 -10.81 5.91
N ILE A 13 -10.85 -10.07 6.56
CA ILE A 13 -10.66 -10.07 8.02
C ILE A 13 -10.55 -8.62 8.48
N GLU A 14 -11.32 -8.24 9.51
CA GLU A 14 -11.19 -6.93 10.14
C GLU A 14 -9.99 -6.89 11.11
N ALA A 15 -9.12 -5.90 10.95
CA ALA A 15 -7.91 -5.75 11.75
C ALA A 15 -8.23 -5.07 13.09
N LYS A 16 -7.77 -5.70 14.18
CA LYS A 16 -7.75 -5.08 15.50
C LYS A 16 -6.65 -4.02 15.58
N LYS A 17 -6.99 -2.78 15.22
CA LYS A 17 -6.07 -1.63 15.18
C LYS A 17 -5.69 -1.21 16.61
N ASN A 18 -4.39 -1.15 16.90
CA ASN A 18 -3.84 -0.57 18.12
C ASN A 18 -3.01 0.67 17.74
N MET A 19 -3.59 1.86 17.91
CA MET A 19 -2.96 3.12 17.49
C MET A 19 -1.87 3.51 18.48
N LEU A 20 -0.62 3.46 18.03
CA LEU A 20 0.56 3.87 18.80
C LEU A 20 0.97 5.31 18.42
N PRO A 21 1.68 6.03 19.31
CA PRO A 21 2.22 7.34 18.99
C PRO A 21 3.21 7.26 17.82
N LEU A 22 3.32 8.36 17.07
CA LEU A 22 4.27 8.49 15.97
C LEU A 22 5.71 8.30 16.48
N LEU A 23 6.52 7.54 15.75
CA LEU A 23 7.91 7.33 16.13
C LEU A 23 8.77 8.56 15.81
N PRO A 24 9.80 8.85 16.61
CA PRO A 24 10.74 9.92 16.30
C PRO A 24 11.41 9.69 14.94
N GLY A 25 11.31 10.66 14.04
CA GLY A 25 11.88 10.59 12.69
C GLY A 25 10.88 10.17 11.60
N ASP A 26 9.69 9.68 11.97
CA ASP A 26 8.62 9.48 10.99
C ASP A 26 8.04 10.82 10.54
N VAL A 27 7.65 10.84 9.27
CA VAL A 27 6.93 11.93 8.63
C VAL A 27 5.48 11.51 8.42
N LEU A 28 4.53 12.40 8.75
CA LEU A 28 3.10 12.07 8.70
C LEU A 28 2.63 11.69 7.29
N GLU A 29 3.12 12.39 6.27
CA GLU A 29 2.77 12.14 4.88
C GLU A 29 3.91 12.56 3.96
N THR A 30 4.21 11.74 2.96
CA THR A 30 5.10 12.10 1.86
C THR A 30 4.56 11.57 0.56
N SER A 31 4.80 12.33 -0.51
CA SER A 31 4.52 11.90 -1.88
C SER A 31 5.54 12.52 -2.83
N ALA A 32 5.83 11.81 -3.93
CA ALA A 32 6.77 12.28 -4.93
C ALA A 32 6.04 13.09 -6.02
N ASP A 33 6.53 14.29 -6.35
CA ASP A 33 6.15 14.96 -7.59
C ASP A 33 6.86 14.28 -8.77
N THR A 34 6.08 13.57 -9.58
CA THR A 34 6.56 12.78 -10.72
C THR A 34 6.28 13.43 -12.07
N LYS A 35 5.77 14.68 -12.10
CA LYS A 35 5.39 15.37 -13.35
C LYS A 35 6.55 15.49 -14.34
N ALA A 36 7.75 15.80 -13.86
CA ALA A 36 8.93 15.96 -14.70
C ALA A 36 9.32 14.62 -15.36
N LEU A 37 9.34 13.54 -14.58
CA LEU A 37 9.66 12.20 -15.09
C LEU A 37 8.64 11.76 -16.14
N TYR A 38 7.34 11.90 -15.84
CA TYR A 38 6.27 11.56 -16.78
C TYR A 38 6.43 12.26 -18.13
N LYS A 39 6.79 13.56 -18.14
CA LYS A 39 7.03 14.31 -19.38
C LYS A 39 8.17 13.75 -20.22
N VAL A 40 9.18 13.14 -19.59
CA VAL A 40 10.37 12.59 -20.27
C VAL A 40 10.10 11.19 -20.82
N ILE A 41 9.46 10.32 -20.04
CA ILE A 41 9.34 8.90 -20.39
C ILE A 41 7.94 8.47 -20.85
N GLY A 42 6.94 9.35 -20.75
CA GLY A 42 5.55 9.07 -21.15
C GLY A 42 4.85 8.01 -20.30
N PHE A 43 5.42 7.63 -19.15
CA PHE A 43 4.89 6.58 -18.29
C PHE A 43 4.42 7.12 -16.94
N LYS A 44 3.24 6.66 -16.51
CA LYS A 44 2.66 6.93 -15.20
C LYS A 44 2.11 5.62 -14.62
N PRO A 45 2.44 5.26 -13.37
CA PRO A 45 1.80 4.12 -12.72
C PRO A 45 0.30 4.36 -12.52
N GLU A 46 -0.53 3.45 -13.01
CA GLU A 46 -2.01 3.51 -12.86
C GLU A 46 -2.57 2.40 -11.95
N THR A 47 -1.70 1.57 -11.39
CA THR A 47 -2.13 0.51 -10.49
C THR A 47 -2.72 1.09 -9.20
N THR A 48 -3.90 0.61 -8.83
CA THR A 48 -4.60 1.04 -7.61
C THR A 48 -3.99 0.40 -6.37
N ILE A 49 -4.16 1.04 -5.20
CA ILE A 49 -3.72 0.47 -3.91
C ILE A 49 -4.38 -0.89 -3.68
N LYS A 50 -5.70 -0.99 -3.88
CA LYS A 50 -6.45 -2.24 -3.70
C LYS A 50 -5.88 -3.39 -4.53
N TYR A 51 -5.59 -3.13 -5.81
CA TYR A 51 -5.01 -4.15 -6.70
C TYR A 51 -3.62 -4.58 -6.25
N ARG A 52 -2.73 -3.63 -5.92
CA ARG A 52 -1.36 -3.97 -5.48
C ARG A 52 -1.33 -4.71 -4.15
N VAL A 53 -2.17 -4.31 -3.19
CA VAL A 53 -2.27 -4.98 -1.89
C VAL A 53 -2.81 -6.39 -2.05
N LYS A 54 -3.83 -6.61 -2.89
CA LYS A 54 -4.32 -7.96 -3.18
C LYS A 54 -3.22 -8.84 -3.76
N ASN A 55 -2.50 -8.37 -4.78
CA ASN A 55 -1.40 -9.13 -5.38
C ASN A 55 -0.29 -9.46 -4.38
N PHE A 56 0.01 -8.53 -3.47
CA PHE A 56 0.96 -8.76 -2.39
C PHE A 56 0.48 -9.86 -1.43
N VAL A 57 -0.79 -9.83 -1.02
CA VAL A 57 -1.39 -10.86 -0.17
C VAL A 57 -1.36 -12.23 -0.85
N ASP A 58 -1.78 -12.30 -2.13
CA ASP A 58 -1.77 -13.55 -2.90
C ASP A 58 -0.34 -14.14 -2.97
N TRP A 59 0.66 -13.30 -3.27
CA TRP A 59 2.07 -13.71 -3.28
C TRP A 59 2.54 -14.19 -1.91
N TYR A 60 2.22 -13.45 -0.84
CA TYR A 60 2.65 -13.79 0.52
C TYR A 60 2.09 -15.14 0.95
N ARG A 61 0.81 -15.38 0.69
CA ARG A 61 0.13 -16.64 1.01
C ARG A 61 0.68 -17.82 0.23
N ASP A 62 0.93 -17.62 -1.07
CA ASP A 62 1.56 -18.66 -1.88
C ASP A 62 3.00 -18.96 -1.43
N PHE A 63 3.78 -17.93 -1.10
CA PHE A 63 5.16 -18.09 -0.65
C PHE A 63 5.26 -18.83 0.69
N TYR A 64 4.45 -18.43 1.68
CA TYR A 64 4.45 -19.04 3.02
C TYR A 64 3.53 -20.25 3.16
N LYS A 65 2.76 -20.59 2.12
CA LYS A 65 1.80 -21.71 2.07
C LYS A 65 0.74 -21.64 3.18
N ILE A 66 0.06 -20.49 3.26
CA ILE A 66 -1.01 -20.21 4.25
C ILE A 66 -2.34 -19.80 3.60
#